data_AF-A0A534V514-F1
#
_entry.id   AF-A0A534V514-F1
#
_cell.length_a   1.000
_cell.length_b   1.000
_cell.length_c   1.000
_cell.angle_alpha   90.00
_cell.angle_beta   90.00
_cell.angle_gamma   90.00
#
_symmetry.space_group_name_H-M   'P 1'
#
loop_
_entity.id
_entity.type
_entity.pdbx_description
1 polymer ?
#
loop_
_entity_poly.entity_id
_entity_poly.type
_entity_poly.pdbx_seq_one_letter_code
_entity_poly.pdbx_strand_id
1 'polypeptide(L)'
;RGESLGERMKEVFAELWRRGHKRLVLIGSDLPAVPLNFFHDAYTVLNCEDKRVVFGPSQDGGYYLVGMNQLTPQIFERMTWSHDRVLVQTTEKLNRLRIALKLLPTWSDIDTIEDLERLQTIADPTIRTAMKRTLAFLKQLNNSASP
;
A
#
# COMPACT_ATOMS: atom_id res chain seq x y z
N ARG A 1 -15.74 -2.07 -7.90
CA ARG A 1 -16.15 -2.60 -9.23
C ARG A 1 -15.09 -2.16 -10.24
N GLY A 2 -14.90 -2.84 -11.38
CA GLY A 2 -13.92 -2.46 -12.40
C GLY A 2 -13.25 -3.66 -13.07
N GLU A 3 -12.91 -3.51 -14.35
CA GLU A 3 -12.31 -4.54 -15.20
C GLU A 3 -10.80 -4.67 -14.94
N SER A 4 -10.14 -3.58 -14.56
CA SER A 4 -8.73 -3.53 -14.17
C SER A 4 -8.52 -3.16 -12.70
N LEU A 5 -7.32 -3.42 -12.17
CA LEU A 5 -6.94 -3.01 -10.81
C LEU A 5 -7.08 -1.50 -10.61
N GLY A 6 -6.62 -0.71 -11.59
CA GLY A 6 -6.76 0.74 -11.59
C GLY A 6 -8.21 1.22 -11.52
N GLU A 7 -9.10 0.59 -12.29
CA GLU A 7 -10.53 0.91 -12.25
C GLU A 7 -11.15 0.57 -10.90
N ARG A 8 -10.77 -0.57 -10.32
CA ARG A 8 -11.22 -0.97 -8.98
C ARG A 8 -10.79 0.04 -7.92
N MET A 9 -9.53 0.46 -7.93
CA MET A 9 -9.03 1.48 -7.01
C MET A 9 -9.73 2.82 -7.23
N LYS A 10 -9.83 3.28 -8.48
CA LYS A 10 -10.53 4.52 -8.84
C LYS A 10 -11.97 4.54 -8.30
N GLU A 11 -12.70 3.45 -8.51
CA GLU A 11 -14.10 3.33 -8.07
C GLU A 11 -14.21 3.35 -6.54
N VAL A 12 -13.30 2.68 -5.82
CA VAL A 12 -13.28 2.71 -4.35
C VAL A 12 -13.04 4.12 -3.82
N PHE A 13 -12.06 4.86 -4.38
CA PHE A 13 -11.82 6.25 -3.98
C PHE A 13 -13.02 7.15 -4.28
N ALA A 14 -13.61 7.02 -5.48
CA ALA A 14 -14.77 7.81 -5.87
C ALA A 14 -15.98 7.55 -4.96
N GLU A 15 -16.25 6.28 -4.65
CA GLU A 15 -17.36 5.88 -3.79
C GLU A 15 -17.20 6.41 -2.36
N LEU A 16 -16.03 6.21 -1.76
CA LEU A 16 -15.77 6.68 -0.40
C LEU A 16 -15.77 8.22 -0.31
N TRP A 17 -15.27 8.90 -1.36
CA TRP A 17 -15.35 10.35 -1.44
C TRP A 17 -16.81 10.85 -1.50
N ARG A 18 -17.66 10.18 -2.29
CA ARG A 18 -19.11 10.48 -2.40
C ARG A 18 -19.84 10.28 -1.07
N ARG A 19 -19.38 9.36 -0.23
CA ARG A 19 -19.87 9.15 1.15
C ARG A 19 -19.37 10.19 2.15
N GLY A 20 -18.56 11.15 1.72
CA GLY A 20 -18.10 12.27 2.54
C GLY A 20 -16.72 12.07 3.19
N HIS A 21 -16.04 10.96 2.95
CA HIS A 21 -14.68 10.74 3.47
C HIS A 21 -13.67 11.63 2.73
N LYS A 22 -12.73 12.22 3.47
CA LYS A 22 -11.79 13.23 2.95
C LYS A 22 -10.31 12.84 3.00
N ARG A 23 -9.95 11.73 3.62
CA ARG A 23 -8.57 11.23 3.72
C ARG A 23 -8.62 9.74 3.57
N LEU A 24 -8.33 9.29 2.37
CA LEU A 24 -8.52 7.90 1.98
C LEU A 24 -7.16 7.28 1.78
N VAL A 25 -6.97 6.09 2.35
CA VAL A 25 -5.79 5.26 2.18
C VAL A 25 -6.29 3.89 1.73
N LEU A 26 -5.66 3.36 0.69
CA LEU A 26 -5.85 2.02 0.17
C LEU A 26 -4.50 1.29 0.25
N ILE A 27 -4.54 0.05 0.72
CA ILE A 27 -3.37 -0.79 0.95
C ILE A 27 -3.64 -2.21 0.43
N GLY A 28 -2.58 -2.91 0.01
CA GLY A 28 -2.60 -4.35 -0.22
C GLY A 28 -2.94 -5.16 1.04
N SER A 29 -3.33 -6.42 0.87
CA SER A 29 -3.72 -7.32 1.98
C SER A 29 -2.64 -8.33 2.37
N ASP A 30 -1.62 -8.47 1.53
CA ASP A 30 -0.46 -9.35 1.56
C ASP A 30 0.72 -8.78 2.38
N LEU A 31 0.41 -7.87 3.32
CA LEU A 31 1.37 -7.01 4.00
C LEU A 31 1.34 -7.19 5.53
N PRO A 32 1.50 -8.43 6.06
CA PRO A 32 1.27 -8.72 7.48
C PRO A 32 2.24 -8.00 8.43
N ALA A 33 3.39 -7.56 7.92
CA ALA A 33 4.47 -6.94 8.70
C ALA A 33 4.68 -5.44 8.43
N VAL A 34 3.80 -4.77 7.67
CA VAL A 34 3.94 -3.32 7.47
C VAL A 34 3.90 -2.60 8.82
N PRO A 35 4.92 -1.78 9.15
CA PRO A 35 4.98 -1.05 10.41
C PRO A 35 3.79 -0.10 10.60
N LEU A 36 3.19 -0.10 11.79
CA LEU A 36 2.02 0.74 12.09
C LEU A 36 2.28 2.24 11.91
N ASN A 37 3.51 2.69 12.17
CA ASN A 37 3.90 4.09 11.98
C ASN A 37 3.77 4.54 10.52
N PHE A 38 3.86 3.65 9.52
CA PHE A 38 3.69 4.06 8.12
C PHE A 38 2.27 4.56 7.84
N PHE A 39 1.26 3.98 8.50
CA PHE A 39 -0.12 4.46 8.41
C PHE A 39 -0.31 5.80 9.13
N HIS A 40 0.37 5.99 10.27
CA HIS A 40 0.37 7.28 10.97
C HIS A 40 1.03 8.37 10.13
N ASP A 41 2.15 8.06 9.47
CA ASP A 41 2.85 8.96 8.57
C ASP A 41 1.97 9.33 7.37
N ALA A 42 1.33 8.32 6.74
CA ALA A 42 0.37 8.54 5.66
C ALA A 42 -0.77 9.48 6.09
N TYR A 43 -1.37 9.21 7.26
CA TYR A 43 -2.44 10.05 7.78
C TYR A 43 -1.96 11.48 8.06
N THR A 44 -0.78 11.64 8.65
CA THR A 44 -0.17 12.94 8.97
C THR A 44 0.08 13.75 7.70
N VAL A 45 0.62 13.11 6.66
CA VAL A 45 0.85 13.74 5.35
C VAL A 45 -0.46 14.24 4.72
N LEU A 46 -1.53 13.46 4.85
CA LEU A 46 -2.86 13.77 4.31
C LEU A 46 -3.67 14.73 5.20
N ASN A 47 -3.20 15.06 6.40
CA ASN A 47 -3.83 15.98 7.33
C ASN A 47 -3.51 17.45 6.99
N CYS A 48 -3.85 17.86 5.78
CA CYS A 48 -3.76 19.24 5.31
C CYS A 48 -4.89 19.57 4.32
N GLU A 49 -5.05 20.84 4.01
CA GLU A 49 -6.04 21.32 3.02
C GLU A 49 -5.52 21.22 1.59
N ASP A 50 -4.21 21.43 1.39
CA ASP A 50 -3.56 21.32 0.07
C ASP A 50 -3.74 19.93 -0.53
N LYS A 51 -3.97 19.84 -1.84
CA LYS A 51 -4.11 18.57 -2.54
C LYS A 51 -2.81 17.75 -2.48
N ARG A 52 -2.87 16.57 -1.86
CA ARG A 52 -1.74 15.67 -1.68
C ARG A 52 -2.06 14.22 -2.00
N VAL A 53 -1.03 13.52 -2.46
CA VAL A 53 -1.01 12.07 -2.60
C VAL A 53 0.18 11.52 -1.82
N VAL A 54 -0.02 10.35 -1.21
CA VAL A 54 1.03 9.59 -0.54
C VAL A 54 1.12 8.21 -1.19
N PHE A 55 2.34 7.75 -1.47
CA PHE A 55 2.61 6.37 -1.87
C PHE A 55 3.52 5.68 -0.86
N GLY A 56 3.26 4.41 -0.58
CA GLY A 56 4.22 3.48 0.00
C GLY A 56 4.84 2.66 -1.13
N PRO A 57 6.08 2.92 -1.56
CA PRO A 57 6.73 2.20 -2.65
C PRO A 57 6.89 0.71 -2.31
N SER A 58 6.64 -0.17 -3.28
CA SER A 58 7.05 -1.57 -3.19
C SER A 58 8.41 -1.80 -3.87
N GLN A 59 9.11 -2.87 -3.49
CA GLN A 59 10.45 -3.17 -4.05
C GLN A 59 10.42 -3.54 -5.54
N ASP A 60 9.29 -4.04 -6.01
CA ASP A 60 9.06 -4.46 -7.39
C ASP A 60 8.77 -3.30 -8.37
N GLY A 61 8.70 -2.06 -7.87
CA GLY A 61 8.45 -0.82 -8.63
C GLY A 61 7.02 -0.29 -8.54
N GLY A 62 6.14 -0.99 -7.84
CA GLY A 62 4.76 -0.59 -7.59
C GLY A 62 4.60 0.29 -6.35
N TYR A 63 3.42 0.18 -5.73
CA TYR A 63 3.19 0.70 -4.40
C TYR A 63 2.28 -0.24 -3.62
N TYR A 64 2.65 -0.53 -2.38
CA TYR A 64 1.82 -1.30 -1.44
C TYR A 64 0.70 -0.43 -0.84
N LEU A 65 0.87 0.90 -0.84
CA LEU A 65 -0.06 1.87 -0.28
C LEU A 65 -0.24 3.07 -1.22
N VAL A 66 -1.48 3.49 -1.43
CA VAL A 66 -1.84 4.79 -2.03
C VAL A 66 -2.82 5.52 -1.13
N GLY A 67 -2.57 6.80 -0.88
CA GLY A 67 -3.49 7.66 -0.15
C GLY A 67 -3.65 9.03 -0.78
N MET A 68 -4.82 9.64 -0.60
CA MET A 68 -5.11 10.99 -1.08
C MET A 68 -6.11 11.70 -0.16
N ASN A 69 -5.91 13.01 0.00
CA ASN A 69 -6.82 13.87 0.78
C ASN A 69 -7.86 14.60 -0.10
N GLN A 70 -7.71 14.51 -1.43
CA GLN A 70 -8.69 14.94 -2.40
C GLN A 70 -8.73 13.96 -3.56
N LEU A 71 -9.92 13.74 -4.10
CA LEU A 71 -10.15 12.79 -5.18
C LEU A 71 -9.26 13.14 -6.40
N THR A 72 -8.43 12.18 -6.81
CA THR A 72 -7.46 12.33 -7.91
C THR A 72 -7.49 11.09 -8.81
N PRO A 73 -8.60 10.85 -9.53
CA PRO A 73 -8.79 9.62 -10.32
C PRO A 73 -7.81 9.51 -11.48
N GLN A 74 -7.25 10.64 -11.93
CA GLN A 74 -6.33 10.74 -13.07
C GLN A 74 -5.08 9.88 -12.90
N ILE A 75 -4.67 9.58 -11.66
CA ILE A 75 -3.49 8.72 -11.42
C ILE A 75 -3.73 7.25 -11.82
N PHE A 76 -5.00 6.82 -11.94
CA PHE A 76 -5.36 5.45 -12.28
C PHE A 76 -5.72 5.25 -13.76
N GLU A 77 -5.87 6.34 -14.53
CA GLU A 77 -6.31 6.30 -15.93
C GLU A 77 -5.13 6.03 -16.87
N ARG A 78 -5.31 5.22 -17.92
CA ARG A 78 -4.26 4.92 -18.93
C ARG A 78 -2.94 4.49 -18.26
N MET A 79 -3.02 3.49 -17.40
CA MET A 79 -1.88 2.90 -16.69
C MET A 79 -1.48 1.58 -17.35
N THR A 80 -0.19 1.32 -17.39
CA THR A 80 0.33 -0.04 -17.59
C THR A 80 0.53 -0.64 -16.21
N TRP A 81 -0.31 -1.60 -15.83
CA TRP A 81 -0.22 -2.29 -14.53
C TRP A 81 0.88 -3.35 -14.59
N SER A 82 2.14 -2.90 -14.64
CA SER A 82 3.33 -3.72 -14.45
C SER A 82 4.10 -3.23 -13.23
N HIS A 83 4.59 -4.18 -12.42
CA HIS A 83 5.27 -3.87 -11.16
C HIS A 83 6.35 -2.79 -11.34
N ASP A 84 7.23 -2.92 -12.34
CA ASP A 84 8.38 -2.04 -12.56
C ASP A 84 8.07 -0.58 -12.96
N ARG A 85 6.84 -0.25 -13.37
CA ARG A 85 6.52 1.06 -13.98
C ARG A 85 5.40 1.82 -13.29
N VAL A 86 4.63 1.17 -12.43
CA VAL A 86 3.42 1.77 -11.83
C VAL A 86 3.76 3.00 -10.99
N LEU A 87 4.78 2.97 -10.14
CA LEU A 87 5.17 4.13 -9.32
C LEU A 87 5.69 5.29 -10.17
N VAL A 88 6.50 4.99 -11.20
CA VAL A 88 7.05 6.00 -12.10
C VAL A 88 5.93 6.69 -12.89
N GLN A 89 5.04 5.90 -13.52
CA GLN A 89 3.92 6.44 -14.31
C GLN A 89 2.97 7.30 -13.48
N THR A 90 2.67 6.87 -12.24
CA THR A 90 1.80 7.64 -11.35
C THR A 90 2.47 8.92 -10.86
N THR A 91 3.77 8.88 -10.54
CA THR A 91 4.55 10.07 -10.16
C THR A 91 4.61 11.10 -11.29
N GLU A 92 4.83 10.67 -12.53
CA GLU A 92 4.81 11.57 -13.71
C GLU A 92 3.43 12.23 -13.91
N LYS A 93 2.35 11.51 -13.64
CA LYS A 93 0.99 12.07 -13.70
C LYS A 93 0.79 13.11 -12.60
N LEU A 94 1.21 12.84 -11.37
CA LEU A 94 1.12 13.80 -10.27
C LEU A 94 1.93 15.08 -10.54
N ASN A 95 3.13 14.94 -11.10
CA ASN A 95 3.96 16.09 -11.50
C ASN A 95 3.26 16.97 -12.55
N ARG A 96 2.66 16.36 -13.58
CA ARG A 96 1.87 17.09 -14.59
C ARG A 96 0.66 17.80 -14.00
N LEU A 97 0.03 17.21 -12.99
CA LEU A 97 -1.12 17.77 -12.29
C LEU A 97 -0.72 18.79 -11.21
N ARG A 98 0.58 18.99 -10.96
CA ARG A 98 1.12 19.83 -9.88
C ARG A 98 0.57 19.45 -8.50
N ILE A 99 0.39 18.15 -8.27
CA ILE A 99 -0.06 17.62 -6.98
C ILE A 99 1.17 17.17 -6.20
N ALA A 100 1.25 17.59 -4.93
CA ALA A 100 2.37 17.20 -4.09
C ALA A 100 2.30 15.71 -3.75
N LEU A 101 3.42 15.02 -3.98
CA LEU A 101 3.60 13.62 -3.66
C LEU A 101 4.52 13.48 -2.44
N LYS A 102 4.16 12.60 -1.51
CA LYS A 102 5.06 12.09 -0.48
C LYS A 102 5.25 10.60 -0.64
N LEU A 103 6.50 10.14 -0.52
CA LEU A 103 6.83 8.73 -0.43
C LEU A 103 7.04 8.36 1.04
N LEU A 104 6.37 7.29 1.48
CA LEU A 104 6.67 6.58 2.72
C LEU A 104 7.88 5.67 2.52
N PRO A 105 8.43 5.06 3.58
CA PRO A 105 9.46 4.05 3.41
C PRO A 105 8.99 2.89 2.53
N THR A 106 9.90 2.37 1.72
CA THR A 106 9.67 1.20 0.89
C THR A 106 9.38 -0.02 1.77
N TRP A 107 8.43 -0.86 1.34
CA TRP A 107 8.11 -2.13 1.98
C TRP A 107 7.82 -3.19 0.92
N SER A 108 7.75 -4.46 1.32
CA SER A 108 7.42 -5.57 0.40
C SER A 108 6.23 -6.36 0.90
N ASP A 109 5.37 -6.70 -0.04
CA ASP A 109 4.38 -7.77 0.01
C ASP A 109 5.03 -9.16 0.09
N ILE A 110 4.19 -10.15 0.38
CA ILE A 110 4.59 -11.56 0.48
C ILE A 110 4.01 -12.30 -0.72
N ASP A 111 4.80 -12.40 -1.79
CA ASP A 111 4.40 -13.10 -3.02
C ASP A 111 5.08 -14.46 -3.19
N THR A 112 6.31 -14.58 -2.69
CA THR A 112 7.17 -15.75 -2.87
C THR A 112 7.45 -16.49 -1.55
N ILE A 113 7.98 -17.71 -1.66
CA ILE A 113 8.40 -18.46 -0.47
C ILE A 113 9.58 -17.76 0.23
N GLU A 114 10.47 -17.14 -0.54
CA GLU A 114 11.60 -16.35 -0.04
C GLU A 114 11.12 -15.13 0.75
N ASP A 115 10.01 -14.49 0.34
CA ASP A 115 9.40 -13.40 1.10
C ASP A 115 8.84 -13.91 2.44
N LEU A 116 8.24 -15.10 2.44
CA LEU A 116 7.73 -15.73 3.66
C LEU A 116 8.86 -16.14 4.62
N GLU A 117 9.99 -16.61 4.09
CA GLU A 117 11.20 -16.86 4.89
C GLU A 117 11.74 -15.55 5.49
N ARG A 118 11.82 -14.49 4.69
CA ARG A 118 12.24 -13.16 5.15
C ARG A 118 11.30 -12.61 6.24
N LEU A 119 10.00 -12.83 6.11
CA LEU A 119 9.01 -12.43 7.12
C LEU A 119 9.30 -13.06 8.49
N GLN A 120 9.74 -14.32 8.53
CA GLN A 120 10.02 -15.04 9.78
C GLN A 120 11.28 -14.53 10.49
N THR A 121 12.24 -13.97 9.75
CA THR A 121 13.50 -13.45 10.29
C THR A 121 13.41 -12.03 10.84
N ILE A 122 12.28 -11.33 10.66
CA ILE A 122 12.06 -9.98 11.22
C ILE A 122 12.23 -10.00 12.74
N ALA A 123 13.23 -9.27 13.23
CA ALA A 123 13.58 -9.18 14.65
C ALA A 123 12.85 -8.05 15.40
N ASP A 124 12.34 -7.04 14.70
CA ASP A 124 11.70 -5.87 15.31
C ASP A 124 10.50 -6.29 16.19
N PRO A 125 10.54 -6.04 17.52
CA PRO A 125 9.49 -6.47 18.44
C PRO A 125 8.12 -5.84 18.14
N THR A 126 8.10 -4.61 17.65
CA THR A 126 6.88 -3.87 17.30
C THR A 126 6.21 -4.52 16.10
N ILE A 127 6.98 -4.84 15.07
CA ILE A 127 6.49 -5.53 13.89
C ILE A 127 5.99 -6.93 14.26
N ARG A 128 6.79 -7.70 15.02
CA ARG A 128 6.39 -9.05 15.47
C ARG A 128 5.09 -9.03 16.29
N THR A 129 4.89 -8.01 17.11
CA THR A 129 3.66 -7.82 17.89
C THR A 129 2.46 -7.54 16.97
N ALA A 130 2.63 -6.69 15.96
CA ALA A 130 1.59 -6.40 14.97
C ALA A 130 1.19 -7.65 14.17
N MET A 131 2.17 -8.48 13.78
CA MET A 131 1.94 -9.72 13.03
C MET A 131 1.72 -10.97 13.89
N LYS A 132 1.35 -10.83 15.18
CA LYS A 132 1.24 -11.97 16.12
C LYS A 132 0.34 -13.11 15.62
N ARG A 133 -0.73 -12.79 14.88
CA ARG A 133 -1.64 -13.79 14.30
C ARG A 133 -0.97 -14.56 13.17
N THR A 134 -0.27 -13.86 12.28
CA THR A 134 0.53 -14.47 11.20
C THR A 134 1.60 -15.39 11.77
N LEU A 135 2.35 -14.94 12.79
CA LEU A 135 3.37 -15.77 13.44
C LEU A 135 2.77 -17.00 14.14
N ALA A 136 1.61 -16.88 14.77
CA ALA A 136 0.93 -18.02 15.39
C ALA A 136 0.49 -19.05 14.33
N PHE A 137 -0.03 -18.59 13.19
CA PHE A 137 -0.41 -19.45 12.07
C PHE A 137 0.80 -20.17 11.46
N LEU A 138 1.92 -19.46 11.24
CA LEU A 138 3.15 -20.07 10.70
C LEU A 138 3.72 -21.16 11.62
N LYS A 139 3.67 -20.96 12.94
CA LYS A 139 4.06 -22.00 13.91
C LYS A 139 3.17 -23.24 13.80
N GLN A 140 1.85 -23.08 13.61
CA GLN A 140 0.94 -24.20 13.42
C GLN A 140 1.25 -24.99 12.15
N LEU A 141 1.56 -24.29 11.04
CA LEU A 141 1.94 -24.94 9.78
C LEU A 141 3.22 -25.75 9.93
N ASN A 142 4.25 -25.19 10.56
CA ASN A 142 5.53 -25.90 10.76
C ASN A 142 5.38 -27.13 11.65
N ASN A 143 4.53 -27.05 12.69
CA ASN A 143 4.23 -28.20 13.55
C ASN A 143 3.40 -29.28 12.85
N SER A 144 2.59 -28.91 11.86
CA SER A 144 1.75 -29.85 11.08
C SER A 144 2.51 -30.48 9.91
N ALA A 145 3.64 -29.87 9.49
CA ALA A 145 4.51 -30.35 8.43
C ALA A 145 5.63 -31.29 8.93
N SER A 146 5.69 -31.55 10.24
CA SER A 146 6.56 -32.59 10.81
C SER A 146 5.81 -33.94 10.81
N PRO A 147 6.36 -34.99 10.17
CA PRO A 147 5.73 -36.32 10.11
C PRO A 147 5.65 -37.00 11.48
#